data_AF-A0A1F4AN01-F1
#
_entry.id   AF-A0A1F4AN01-F1
#
_cell.length_a   1.000
_cell.length_b   1.000
_cell.length_c   1.000
_cell.angle_alpha   90.00
_cell.angle_beta   90.00
_cell.angle_gamma   90.00
#
_symmetry.space_group_name_H-M   'P 1'
#
loop_
_entity.id
_entity.type
_entity.pdbx_description
1 polymer ?
#
loop_
_entity_poly.entity_id
_entity_poly.type
_entity_poly.pdbx_seq_one_letter_code
_entity_poly.pdbx_strand_id
1 'polypeptide(L)'
;MAAYDLEEQEQLAELKAWWKQNGSLVLGTIALVLLSYSAWNGWRWYQRSQALEAAALYENLQTAARMSDGKAVRDAAGSILEKYAGTAYAPLAALVSAKANHQAGDLKTARAQLQWVVDNARLEETRAIARLRLAAVLMDDSANDEALRAVEGKPAEGFDALFASVRGDILSAQGKRVDARTAYKAALDKTTDSALRETLRLKLDALGE
;
A
#
# COMPACT_ATOMS: atom_id res chain seq x y z
N MET A 1 -54.79 -12.57 48.76
CA MET A 1 -54.65 -13.16 47.41
C MET A 1 -55.27 -12.32 46.30
N ALA A 2 -56.33 -11.52 46.53
CA ALA A 2 -56.93 -10.68 45.48
C ALA A 2 -56.15 -9.39 45.11
N ALA A 3 -55.33 -8.84 46.01
CA ALA A 3 -54.56 -7.62 45.73
C ALA A 3 -53.37 -7.85 44.79
N TYR A 4 -52.80 -9.06 44.78
CA TYR A 4 -51.67 -9.42 43.92
C TYR A 4 -52.11 -9.50 42.44
N ASP A 5 -53.33 -9.99 42.19
CA ASP A 5 -53.94 -10.10 40.85
C ASP A 5 -54.29 -8.72 40.26
N LEU A 6 -54.74 -7.75 41.08
CA LEU A 6 -55.00 -6.38 40.65
C LEU A 6 -53.71 -5.63 40.26
N GLU A 7 -52.66 -5.74 41.07
CA GLU A 7 -51.36 -5.13 40.78
C GLU A 7 -50.71 -5.77 39.54
N GLU A 8 -50.82 -7.10 39.39
CA GLU A 8 -50.38 -7.81 38.18
C GLU A 8 -51.16 -7.37 36.93
N GLN A 9 -52.48 -7.16 37.03
CA GLN A 9 -53.29 -6.68 35.91
C GLN A 9 -52.96 -5.24 35.52
N GLU A 10 -52.69 -4.36 36.49
CA GLU A 10 -52.25 -2.99 36.24
C GLU A 10 -50.88 -2.97 35.53
N GLN A 11 -49.91 -3.74 36.01
CA GLN A 11 -48.59 -3.85 35.37
C GLN A 11 -48.68 -4.39 33.93
N LEU A 12 -49.54 -5.39 33.69
CA LEU A 12 -49.77 -5.93 32.35
C LEU A 12 -50.46 -4.91 31.43
N ALA A 13 -51.39 -4.12 31.95
CA ALA A 13 -52.07 -3.07 31.20
C ALA A 13 -51.08 -1.96 30.81
N GLU A 14 -50.21 -1.55 31.72
CA GLU A 14 -49.15 -0.57 31.47
C GLU A 14 -48.15 -1.05 30.41
N LEU A 15 -47.67 -2.30 30.51
CA LEU A 15 -46.77 -2.88 29.52
C LEU A 15 -47.42 -2.96 28.13
N LYS A 16 -48.69 -3.36 28.07
CA LYS A 16 -49.45 -3.45 26.82
C LYS A 16 -49.67 -2.07 26.20
N ALA A 17 -49.94 -1.05 27.01
CA ALA A 17 -50.04 0.33 26.55
C ALA A 17 -48.71 0.86 26.03
N TRP A 18 -47.60 0.63 26.75
CA TRP A 18 -46.26 1.01 26.31
C TRP A 18 -45.87 0.34 25.00
N TRP A 19 -46.14 -0.96 24.85
CA TRP A 19 -45.86 -1.70 23.62
C TRP A 19 -46.72 -1.20 22.45
N LYS A 20 -48.00 -0.90 22.68
CA LYS A 20 -48.86 -0.32 21.65
C LYS A 20 -48.35 1.05 21.18
N GLN A 21 -47.74 1.83 22.07
CA GLN A 21 -47.18 3.14 21.76
C GLN A 21 -45.77 3.07 21.14
N ASN A 22 -44.90 2.18 21.61
CA ASN A 22 -43.47 2.16 21.26
C ASN A 22 -43.04 0.94 20.42
N GLY A 23 -43.88 -0.08 20.27
CA GLY A 23 -43.54 -1.35 19.63
C GLY A 23 -43.09 -1.19 18.17
N SER A 24 -43.66 -0.23 17.43
CA SER A 24 -43.22 0.09 16.06
C SER A 24 -41.80 0.69 16.02
N LEU A 25 -41.47 1.57 16.98
CA LEU A 25 -40.13 2.15 17.12
C LEU A 25 -39.12 1.10 17.55
N VAL A 26 -39.49 0.22 18.49
CA VAL A 26 -38.63 -0.88 18.94
C VAL A 26 -38.34 -1.84 17.78
N LEU A 27 -39.38 -2.31 17.08
CA LEU A 27 -39.23 -3.19 15.92
C LEU A 27 -38.46 -2.52 14.77
N GLY A 28 -38.73 -1.23 14.50
CA GLY A 28 -38.00 -0.46 13.50
C GLY A 28 -36.52 -0.33 13.84
N THR A 29 -36.19 -0.08 15.11
CA THR A 29 -34.81 0.00 15.58
C THR A 29 -34.10 -1.35 15.46
N ILE A 30 -34.74 -2.44 15.89
CA ILE A 30 -34.20 -3.80 15.77
C ILE A 30 -33.97 -4.14 14.28
N ALA A 31 -34.94 -3.86 13.41
CA ALA A 31 -34.81 -4.10 11.98
C ALA A 31 -33.64 -3.32 11.37
N LEU A 32 -33.50 -2.03 11.72
CA LEU A 32 -32.40 -1.20 11.25
C LEU A 32 -31.02 -1.75 11.70
N VAL A 33 -30.92 -2.19 12.95
CA VAL A 33 -29.69 -2.82 13.49
C VAL A 33 -29.37 -4.11 12.73
N LEU A 34 -30.35 -4.98 12.51
CA LEU A 34 -30.17 -6.24 11.78
C LEU A 34 -29.74 -5.99 10.33
N LEU A 35 -30.40 -5.06 9.62
CA LEU A 35 -30.04 -4.71 8.25
C LEU A 35 -28.61 -4.16 8.16
N SER A 36 -28.24 -3.27 9.08
CA SER A 36 -26.89 -2.70 9.15
C SER A 36 -25.84 -3.78 9.41
N TYR A 37 -26.12 -4.69 10.35
CA TYR A 37 -25.23 -5.80 10.67
C TYR A 37 -25.07 -6.78 9.50
N SER A 38 -26.17 -7.16 8.85
CA SER A 38 -26.13 -8.03 7.67
C SER A 38 -25.37 -7.41 6.51
N ALA A 39 -25.56 -6.12 6.24
CA ALA A 39 -24.81 -5.38 5.22
C ALA A 39 -23.31 -5.38 5.52
N TRP A 40 -22.92 -5.10 6.78
CA TRP A 40 -21.53 -5.12 7.21
C TRP A 40 -20.89 -6.51 7.06
N ASN A 41 -21.59 -7.58 7.47
CA ASN A 41 -21.08 -8.94 7.34
C ASN A 41 -20.96 -9.38 5.89
N GLY A 42 -21.95 -9.07 5.04
CA GLY A 42 -21.89 -9.33 3.60
C GLY A 42 -20.70 -8.63 2.95
N TRP A 43 -20.48 -7.35 3.28
CA TRP A 43 -19.35 -6.58 2.77
C TRP A 43 -17.99 -7.15 3.23
N ARG A 44 -17.87 -7.56 4.49
CA ARG A 44 -16.67 -8.21 5.01
C ARG A 44 -16.39 -9.55 4.34
N TRP A 45 -17.41 -10.36 4.12
CA TRP A 45 -17.28 -11.62 3.40
C TRP A 45 -16.81 -11.39 1.96
N TYR A 46 -17.39 -10.40 1.28
CA TYR A 46 -16.98 -10.02 -0.08
C TYR A 46 -15.53 -9.55 -0.14
N GLN A 47 -15.09 -8.67 0.77
CA GLN A 47 -13.68 -8.25 0.86
C GLN A 47 -12.74 -9.44 1.11
N ARG A 48 -13.16 -10.39 1.95
CA ARG A 48 -12.37 -11.61 2.22
C ARG A 48 -12.25 -12.49 0.98
N SER A 49 -13.33 -12.67 0.23
CA SER A 49 -13.30 -13.43 -1.04
C SER A 49 -12.35 -12.79 -2.03
N GLN A 50 -12.47 -11.47 -2.24
CA GLN A 50 -11.56 -10.72 -3.11
C GLN A 50 -10.10 -10.88 -2.70
N ALA A 51 -9.81 -10.78 -1.39
CA ALA A 51 -8.45 -10.94 -0.90
C ALA A 51 -7.90 -12.36 -1.13
N LEU A 52 -8.73 -13.40 -1.00
CA LEU A 52 -8.34 -14.78 -1.26
C LEU A 52 -8.06 -15.04 -2.75
N GLU A 53 -8.92 -14.54 -3.63
CA GLU A 53 -8.74 -14.65 -5.08
C GLU A 53 -7.49 -13.88 -5.55
N ALA A 54 -7.28 -12.67 -5.03
CA ALA A 54 -6.08 -11.88 -5.28
C ALA A 54 -4.82 -12.58 -4.76
N ALA A 55 -4.88 -13.24 -3.61
CA ALA A 55 -3.77 -14.01 -3.05
C ALA A 55 -3.34 -15.15 -3.97
N ALA A 56 -4.30 -15.91 -4.50
CA ALA A 56 -4.01 -17.01 -5.43
C ALA A 56 -3.37 -16.52 -6.74
N LEU A 57 -3.87 -15.41 -7.30
CA LEU A 57 -3.23 -14.78 -8.46
C LEU A 57 -1.83 -14.26 -8.14
N TYR A 58 -1.63 -13.71 -6.93
CA TYR A 58 -0.35 -13.21 -6.49
C TYR A 58 0.69 -14.33 -6.32
N GLU A 59 0.27 -15.52 -5.88
CA GLU A 59 1.13 -16.71 -5.85
C GLU A 59 1.57 -17.12 -7.26
N ASN A 60 0.62 -17.16 -8.21
CA ASN A 60 0.93 -17.44 -9.62
C ASN A 60 1.89 -16.41 -10.21
N LEU A 61 1.68 -15.13 -9.90
CA LEU A 61 2.57 -14.04 -10.31
C LEU A 61 4.00 -14.24 -9.78
N GLN A 62 4.16 -14.60 -8.50
CA GLN A 62 5.48 -14.85 -7.93
C GLN A 62 6.17 -16.04 -8.59
N THR A 63 5.43 -17.11 -8.87
CA THR A 63 5.95 -18.28 -9.59
C THR A 63 6.39 -17.90 -11.01
N ALA A 64 5.55 -17.17 -11.75
CA ALA A 64 5.87 -16.67 -13.09
C ALA A 64 7.11 -15.77 -13.09
N ALA A 65 7.23 -14.87 -12.10
CA ALA A 65 8.40 -14.00 -11.95
C ALA A 65 9.69 -14.80 -11.69
N ARG A 66 9.64 -15.86 -10.87
CA ARG A 66 10.79 -16.76 -10.64
C ARG A 66 11.19 -17.52 -11.90
N MET A 67 10.20 -17.90 -12.72
CA MET A 67 10.42 -18.57 -14.01
C MET A 67 10.78 -17.61 -15.14
N SER A 68 10.83 -16.30 -14.89
CA SER A 68 11.02 -15.25 -15.91
C SER A 68 9.99 -15.31 -17.05
N ASP A 69 8.78 -15.80 -16.78
CA ASP A 69 7.67 -15.78 -17.75
C ASP A 69 7.02 -14.39 -17.74
N GLY A 70 7.55 -13.50 -18.57
CA GLY A 70 7.08 -12.12 -18.66
C GLY A 70 5.60 -11.99 -19.07
N LYS A 71 5.07 -12.93 -19.86
CA LYS A 71 3.65 -12.88 -20.26
C LYS A 71 2.77 -13.22 -19.05
N ALA A 72 3.06 -14.33 -18.37
CA ALA A 72 2.31 -14.73 -17.18
C ALA A 72 2.41 -13.69 -16.05
N VAL A 73 3.57 -13.04 -15.91
CA VAL A 73 3.74 -11.91 -14.98
C VAL A 73 2.79 -10.75 -15.31
N ARG A 74 2.72 -10.33 -16.56
CA ARG A 74 1.83 -9.22 -16.97
C ARG A 74 0.36 -9.59 -16.82
N ASP A 75 -0.02 -10.79 -17.23
CA ASP A 75 -1.42 -11.26 -17.18
C ASP A 75 -1.91 -11.36 -15.72
N ALA A 76 -1.10 -11.95 -14.84
CA ALA A 76 -1.46 -12.09 -13.42
C ALA A 76 -1.47 -10.73 -12.70
N ALA A 77 -0.45 -9.90 -12.89
CA ALA A 77 -0.41 -8.57 -12.27
C ALA A 77 -1.53 -7.67 -12.77
N GLY A 78 -1.79 -7.65 -14.08
CA GLY A 78 -2.91 -6.92 -14.70
C GLY A 78 -4.25 -7.36 -14.11
N SER A 79 -4.48 -8.67 -14.01
CA SER A 79 -5.71 -9.20 -13.40
C SER A 79 -5.90 -8.75 -11.95
N ILE A 80 -4.83 -8.72 -11.15
CA ILE A 80 -4.90 -8.24 -9.76
C ILE A 80 -5.19 -6.74 -9.71
N LEU A 81 -4.50 -5.95 -10.55
CA LEU A 81 -4.64 -4.50 -10.59
C LEU A 81 -6.03 -4.06 -11.07
N GLU A 82 -6.62 -4.79 -12.00
CA GLU A 82 -7.92 -4.42 -12.59
C GLU A 82 -9.09 -4.90 -11.72
N LYS A 83 -9.03 -6.13 -11.20
CA LYS A 83 -10.16 -6.76 -10.49
C LYS A 83 -10.09 -6.62 -8.98
N TYR A 84 -8.89 -6.46 -8.43
CA TYR A 84 -8.63 -6.54 -6.99
C TYR A 84 -7.78 -5.37 -6.48
N ALA A 85 -7.84 -4.20 -7.14
CA ALA A 85 -7.13 -2.97 -6.76
C ALA A 85 -7.31 -2.57 -5.28
N GLY A 86 -8.48 -2.87 -4.70
CA GLY A 86 -8.80 -2.56 -3.31
C GLY A 86 -8.10 -3.45 -2.27
N THR A 87 -7.42 -4.51 -2.70
CA THR A 87 -6.74 -5.47 -1.81
C THR A 87 -5.29 -5.06 -1.56
N ALA A 88 -4.69 -5.56 -0.47
CA ALA A 88 -3.27 -5.37 -0.18
C ALA A 88 -2.34 -6.03 -1.22
N TYR A 89 -2.86 -6.96 -2.02
CA TYR A 89 -2.08 -7.68 -3.03
C TYR A 89 -1.82 -6.84 -4.29
N ALA A 90 -2.67 -5.87 -4.62
CA ALA A 90 -2.49 -5.05 -5.81
C ALA A 90 -1.17 -4.27 -5.86
N PRO A 91 -0.77 -3.50 -4.82
CA PRO A 91 0.53 -2.84 -4.83
C PRO A 91 1.70 -3.82 -4.79
N LEU A 92 1.57 -4.96 -4.10
CA LEU A 92 2.61 -6.00 -4.11
C LEU A 92 2.77 -6.62 -5.50
N ALA A 93 1.67 -6.88 -6.20
CA ALA A 93 1.67 -7.41 -7.55
C ALA A 93 2.33 -6.44 -8.53
N ALA A 94 2.01 -5.16 -8.45
CA ALA A 94 2.66 -4.13 -9.26
C ALA A 94 4.17 -4.03 -8.95
N LEU A 95 4.58 -4.11 -7.67
CA LEU A 95 6.01 -4.11 -7.31
C LEU A 95 6.78 -5.32 -7.86
N VAL A 96 6.17 -6.51 -7.84
CA VAL A 96 6.78 -7.74 -8.39
C VAL A 96 6.85 -7.66 -9.92
N SER A 97 5.75 -7.25 -10.55
CA SER A 97 5.68 -7.11 -12.00
C SER A 97 6.67 -6.05 -12.49
N ALA A 98 6.79 -4.93 -11.78
CA ALA A 98 7.73 -3.86 -12.14
C ALA A 98 9.17 -4.36 -12.11
N LYS A 99 9.54 -5.11 -11.08
CA LYS A 99 10.87 -5.72 -10.98
C LYS A 99 11.13 -6.66 -12.16
N ALA A 100 10.18 -7.54 -12.49
CA ALA A 100 10.33 -8.47 -13.59
C ALA A 100 10.46 -7.76 -14.96
N ASN A 101 9.64 -6.72 -15.20
CA ASN A 101 9.71 -5.92 -16.42
C ASN A 101 11.02 -5.12 -16.51
N HIS A 102 11.49 -4.54 -15.39
CA HIS A 102 12.78 -3.86 -15.32
C HIS A 102 13.94 -4.81 -15.66
N GLN A 103 13.95 -6.01 -15.09
CA GLN A 103 14.95 -7.05 -15.39
C GLN A 103 14.90 -7.53 -16.85
N ALA A 104 13.73 -7.49 -17.49
CA ALA A 104 13.54 -7.81 -18.89
C ALA A 104 13.85 -6.64 -19.85
N GLY A 105 14.25 -5.47 -19.33
CA GLY A 105 14.51 -4.26 -20.12
C GLY A 105 13.27 -3.47 -20.53
N ASP A 106 12.07 -3.88 -20.11
CA ASP A 106 10.84 -3.12 -20.33
C ASP A 106 10.67 -2.03 -19.25
N LEU A 107 11.50 -0.99 -19.37
CA LEU A 107 11.52 0.15 -18.45
C LEU A 107 10.19 0.91 -18.45
N LYS A 108 9.50 0.97 -19.59
CA LYS A 108 8.21 1.67 -19.72
C LYS A 108 7.13 1.02 -18.86
N THR A 109 6.99 -0.30 -18.96
CA THR A 109 6.01 -1.04 -18.14
C THR A 109 6.41 -1.00 -16.66
N ALA A 110 7.70 -1.12 -16.34
CA ALA A 110 8.17 -1.03 -14.96
C ALA A 110 7.85 0.34 -14.34
N ARG A 111 8.12 1.43 -15.06
CA ARG A 111 7.80 2.81 -14.65
C ARG A 111 6.32 2.97 -14.36
N ALA A 112 5.45 2.53 -15.29
CA ALA A 112 4.00 2.64 -15.14
C ALA A 112 3.47 1.89 -13.91
N GLN A 113 3.98 0.68 -13.66
CA GLN A 113 3.58 -0.13 -12.51
C GLN A 113 4.06 0.47 -11.18
N LEU A 114 5.28 0.99 -11.14
CA LEU A 114 5.78 1.67 -9.94
C LEU A 114 5.02 2.96 -9.65
N GLN A 115 4.74 3.76 -10.68
CA GLN A 115 3.91 4.97 -10.54
C GLN A 115 2.51 4.62 -10.02
N TRP A 116 1.89 3.55 -10.53
CA TRP A 116 0.62 3.08 -10.01
C TRP A 116 0.68 2.79 -8.51
N VAL A 117 1.77 2.18 -8.01
CA VAL A 117 1.94 1.93 -6.57
C VAL A 117 2.10 3.23 -5.79
N VAL A 118 2.84 4.21 -6.31
CA VAL A 118 2.96 5.55 -5.69
C VAL A 118 1.59 6.19 -5.51
N ASP A 119 0.73 6.08 -6.53
CA ASP A 119 -0.57 6.75 -6.55
C ASP A 119 -1.65 5.99 -5.75
N ASN A 120 -1.59 4.65 -5.70
CA ASN A 120 -2.71 3.82 -5.22
C ASN A 120 -2.42 3.03 -3.94
N ALA A 121 -1.15 2.82 -3.56
CA ALA A 121 -0.87 2.09 -2.31
C ALA A 121 -1.40 2.88 -1.11
N ARG A 122 -1.91 2.18 -0.09
CA ARG A 122 -2.40 2.81 1.15
C ARG A 122 -1.31 3.00 2.21
N LEU A 123 -0.28 2.17 2.16
CA LEU A 123 0.84 2.18 3.09
C LEU A 123 1.95 3.09 2.55
N GLU A 124 2.36 4.05 3.35
CA GLU A 124 3.40 5.01 2.98
C GLU A 124 4.75 4.32 2.75
N GLU A 125 5.05 3.24 3.47
CA GLU A 125 6.25 2.43 3.29
C GLU A 125 6.26 1.74 1.93
N THR A 126 5.08 1.30 1.47
CA THR A 126 4.94 0.68 0.14
C THR A 126 5.12 1.72 -0.97
N ARG A 127 4.59 2.94 -0.78
CA ARG A 127 4.86 4.07 -1.67
C ARG A 127 6.35 4.42 -1.67
N ALA A 128 7.00 4.46 -0.50
CA ALA A 128 8.42 4.77 -0.39
C ALA A 128 9.31 3.75 -1.15
N ILE A 129 9.01 2.46 -1.04
CA ILE A 129 9.67 1.41 -1.81
C ILE A 129 9.47 1.63 -3.32
N ALA A 130 8.23 1.92 -3.74
CA ALA A 130 7.93 2.16 -5.15
C ALA A 130 8.69 3.37 -5.70
N ARG A 131 8.77 4.46 -4.94
CA ARG A 131 9.51 5.68 -5.31
C ARG A 131 11.01 5.44 -5.48
N LEU A 132 11.63 4.69 -4.57
CA LEU A 132 13.05 4.33 -4.69
C LEU A 132 13.32 3.47 -5.92
N ARG A 133 12.47 2.47 -6.18
CA ARG A 133 12.57 1.63 -7.38
C ARG A 133 12.28 2.41 -8.65
N LEU A 134 11.34 3.35 -8.60
CA LEU A 134 10.98 4.21 -9.71
C LEU A 134 12.17 5.10 -10.08
N ALA A 135 12.84 5.70 -9.09
CA ALA A 135 14.07 6.45 -9.32
C ALA A 135 15.15 5.61 -10.01
N ALA A 136 15.35 4.35 -9.61
CA ALA A 136 16.30 3.46 -10.27
C ALA A 136 15.93 3.19 -11.75
N VAL A 137 14.66 2.87 -12.02
CA VAL A 137 14.16 2.68 -13.41
C VAL A 137 14.33 3.95 -14.24
N LEU A 138 14.09 5.11 -13.64
CA LEU A 138 14.25 6.42 -14.28
C LEU A 138 15.71 6.74 -14.60
N MET A 139 16.64 6.37 -13.72
CA MET A 139 18.08 6.52 -13.97
C MET A 139 18.55 5.62 -15.12
N ASP A 140 18.08 4.38 -15.18
CA ASP A 140 18.41 3.44 -16.28
C ASP A 140 17.84 3.93 -17.63
N ASP A 141 16.72 4.65 -17.60
CA ASP A 141 16.10 5.32 -18.75
C ASP A 141 16.72 6.71 -19.04
N SER A 142 17.83 7.07 -18.37
CA SER A 142 18.50 8.38 -18.45
C SER A 142 17.62 9.59 -18.10
N ALA A 143 16.46 9.38 -17.48
CA ALA A 143 15.50 10.40 -17.07
C ALA A 143 15.81 10.94 -15.66
N ASN A 144 17.03 11.46 -15.46
CA ASN A 144 17.56 11.84 -14.15
C ASN A 144 16.74 12.92 -13.43
N ASP A 145 16.15 13.88 -14.16
CA ASP A 145 15.32 14.93 -13.54
C ASP A 145 14.01 14.36 -12.99
N GLU A 146 13.40 13.40 -13.70
CA GLU A 146 12.25 12.66 -13.18
C GLU A 146 12.64 11.77 -12.00
N ALA A 147 13.81 11.13 -12.06
CA ALA A 147 14.34 10.31 -10.98
C ALA A 147 14.48 11.14 -9.69
N LEU A 148 14.98 12.37 -9.81
CA LEU A 148 15.12 13.28 -8.67
C LEU A 148 13.76 13.60 -8.05
N ARG A 149 12.77 13.94 -8.88
CA ARG A 149 11.38 14.19 -8.44
C ARG A 149 10.77 12.99 -7.73
N ALA A 150 11.07 11.76 -8.18
CA ALA A 150 10.57 10.55 -7.53
C ALA A 150 11.03 10.44 -6.07
N VAL A 151 12.19 11.01 -5.70
CA VAL A 151 12.74 11.01 -4.33
C VAL A 151 12.74 12.40 -3.66
N GLU A 152 11.89 13.32 -4.12
CA GLU A 152 11.67 14.64 -3.47
C GLU A 152 10.70 14.57 -2.28
N GLY A 153 10.72 15.57 -1.40
CA GLY A 153 9.83 15.59 -0.23
C GLY A 153 10.20 14.56 0.86
N LYS A 154 9.32 14.43 1.86
CA LYS A 154 9.54 13.58 3.03
C LYS A 154 9.04 12.15 2.73
N PRO A 155 9.89 11.11 2.88
CA PRO A 155 9.45 9.72 2.73
C PRO A 155 8.76 9.20 4.00
N ALA A 156 8.31 7.95 3.96
CA ALA A 156 7.88 7.24 5.16
C ALA A 156 9.01 7.15 6.19
N GLU A 157 8.66 7.05 7.47
CA GLU A 157 9.63 6.93 8.55
C GLU A 157 10.57 5.73 8.31
N GLY A 158 11.87 5.93 8.56
CA GLY A 158 12.91 4.92 8.32
C GLY A 158 13.47 4.89 6.89
N PHE A 159 12.91 5.63 5.94
CA PHE A 159 13.41 5.71 4.56
C PHE A 159 14.27 6.95 4.28
N ASP A 160 14.41 7.88 5.24
CA ASP A 160 15.10 9.17 5.00
C ASP A 160 16.55 9.02 4.52
N ALA A 161 17.30 8.07 5.09
CA ALA A 161 18.67 7.82 4.66
C ALA A 161 18.75 7.21 3.26
N LEU A 162 17.82 6.30 2.92
CA LEU A 162 17.75 5.68 1.59
C LEU A 162 17.39 6.70 0.51
N PHE A 163 16.43 7.58 0.78
CA PHE A 163 16.04 8.65 -0.14
C PHE A 163 17.19 9.64 -0.35
N ALA A 164 17.92 10.00 0.72
CA ALA A 164 19.09 10.86 0.61
C ALA A 164 20.24 10.19 -0.16
N SER A 165 20.46 8.88 0.04
CA SER A 165 21.44 8.08 -0.70
C SER A 165 21.12 8.07 -2.20
N VAL A 166 19.89 7.72 -2.58
CA VAL A 166 19.45 7.68 -3.99
C VAL A 166 19.48 9.08 -4.62
N ARG A 167 19.12 10.13 -3.87
CA ARG A 167 19.27 11.51 -4.33
C ARG A 167 20.72 11.84 -4.68
N GLY A 168 21.67 11.40 -3.86
CA GLY A 168 23.10 11.55 -4.15
C GLY A 168 23.52 10.77 -5.41
N ASP A 169 23.00 9.56 -5.61
CA ASP A 169 23.27 8.75 -6.80
C ASP A 169 22.81 9.45 -8.09
N ILE A 170 21.60 10.01 -8.06
CA ILE A 170 21.03 10.78 -9.18
C ILE A 170 21.86 12.04 -9.46
N LEU A 171 22.20 12.81 -8.42
CA LEU A 171 23.01 14.03 -8.57
C LEU A 171 24.43 13.73 -9.08
N SER A 172 25.00 12.61 -8.65
CA SER A 172 26.28 12.11 -9.14
C SER A 172 26.21 11.76 -10.62
N ALA A 173 25.15 11.06 -11.05
CA ALA A 173 24.90 10.75 -12.45
C ALA A 173 24.69 12.01 -13.31
N GLN A 174 24.16 13.09 -12.73
CA GLN A 174 24.04 14.40 -13.37
C GLN A 174 25.36 15.21 -13.40
N GLY A 175 26.45 14.70 -12.81
CA GLY A 175 27.72 15.43 -12.68
C GLY A 175 27.74 16.52 -11.60
N LYS A 176 26.67 16.65 -10.80
CA LYS A 176 26.54 17.64 -9.72
C LYS A 176 27.22 17.15 -8.44
N ARG A 177 28.55 17.05 -8.49
CA ARG A 177 29.36 16.41 -7.42
C ARG A 177 29.18 17.05 -6.04
N VAL A 178 29.12 18.37 -5.95
CA VAL A 178 28.96 19.09 -4.66
C VAL A 178 27.60 18.78 -4.03
N ASP A 179 26.53 18.77 -4.83
CA ASP A 179 25.19 18.46 -4.36
C ASP A 179 25.07 16.98 -3.96
N ALA A 180 25.69 16.08 -4.75
CA ALA A 180 25.74 14.66 -4.46
C ALA A 180 26.46 14.37 -3.12
N ARG A 181 27.60 15.03 -2.85
CA ARG A 181 28.31 14.93 -1.56
C ARG A 181 27.44 15.37 -0.40
N THR A 182 26.70 16.47 -0.57
CA THR A 182 25.77 16.98 0.44
C THR A 182 24.66 15.98 0.73
N ALA A 183 24.09 15.35 -0.30
CA ALA A 183 23.06 14.32 -0.16
C ALA A 183 23.59 13.06 0.55
N TYR A 184 24.79 12.58 0.21
CA TYR A 184 25.39 11.43 0.88
C TYR A 184 25.75 11.69 2.35
N LYS A 185 26.23 12.89 2.68
CA LYS A 185 26.45 13.29 4.09
C LYS A 185 25.14 13.29 4.87
N ALA A 186 24.08 13.88 4.30
CA ALA A 186 22.76 13.84 4.91
C ALA A 186 22.24 12.40 5.07
N ALA A 187 22.54 11.49 4.14
CA ALA A 187 22.22 10.08 4.28
C ALA A 187 22.97 9.42 5.44
N LEU A 188 24.27 9.70 5.59
CA LEU A 188 25.11 9.21 6.69
C LEU A 188 24.63 9.66 8.06
N ASP A 189 24.18 10.91 8.18
CA ASP A 189 23.69 11.46 9.45
C ASP A 189 22.37 10.79 9.89
N LYS A 190 21.61 10.26 8.93
CA LYS A 190 20.29 9.67 9.14
C LYS A 190 20.30 8.15 9.29
N THR A 191 21.42 7.49 9.01
CA THR A 191 21.50 6.02 9.07
C THR A 191 22.32 5.53 10.26
N THR A 192 21.77 4.53 10.95
CA THR A 192 22.46 3.71 11.94
C THR A 192 22.90 2.35 11.37
N ASP A 193 22.50 2.02 10.15
CA ASP A 193 22.86 0.77 9.46
C ASP A 193 24.32 0.80 9.01
N SER A 194 25.14 -0.11 9.54
CA SER A 194 26.58 -0.17 9.28
C SER A 194 26.92 -0.44 7.81
N ALA A 195 26.15 -1.28 7.11
CA ALA A 195 26.38 -1.62 5.71
C ALA A 195 26.05 -0.43 4.80
N LEU A 196 24.95 0.29 5.08
CA LEU A 196 24.63 1.51 4.35
C LEU A 196 25.68 2.60 4.61
N ARG A 197 26.18 2.73 5.84
CA ARG A 197 27.24 3.69 6.17
C ARG A 197 28.53 3.42 5.40
N GLU A 198 28.95 2.17 5.31
CA GLU A 198 30.13 1.77 4.54
C GLU A 198 29.96 2.10 3.06
N THR A 199 28.81 1.74 2.47
CA THR A 199 28.48 2.05 1.08
C THR A 199 28.51 3.56 0.80
N LEU A 200 27.94 4.37 1.69
CA LEU A 200 27.91 5.83 1.56
C LEU A 200 29.30 6.47 1.64
N ARG A 201 30.20 5.93 2.48
CA ARG A 201 31.58 6.39 2.56
C ARG A 201 32.34 6.12 1.26
N LEU A 202 32.21 4.90 0.71
CA LEU A 202 32.80 4.56 -0.59
C LEU A 202 32.30 5.49 -1.70
N LYS A 203 31.00 5.82 -1.71
CA LYS A 203 30.42 6.78 -2.67
C LYS A 203 30.97 8.20 -2.49
N LEU A 204 31.17 8.65 -1.26
CA LEU A 204 31.77 9.95 -0.96
C LEU A 204 33.23 10.03 -1.40
N ASP A 205 34.01 8.98 -1.15
CA ASP A 205 35.42 8.91 -1.52
C ASP A 205 35.59 8.90 -3.05
N ALA A 206 34.71 8.18 -3.76
CA ALA A 206 34.69 8.13 -5.22
C ALA A 206 34.40 9.49 -5.88
N LEU A 207 33.75 10.41 -5.16
CA LEU A 207 33.49 11.77 -5.66
C LEU A 207 34.69 12.73 -5.51
N GLY A 208 35.74 12.34 -4.77
CA GLY A 208 36.85 13.22 -4.44
C GLY A 208 36.46 14.33 -3.45
N GLU A 209 37.38 15.28 -3.23
CA GLU A 209 37.12 16.43 -2.34
C GLU A 209 36.12 17.44 -2.92
#